data_AF-A0A7M3DTT2-F1
#
_entry.id   AF-A0A7M3DTT2-F1
#
_cell.length_a   1.000
_cell.length_b   1.000
_cell.length_c   1.000
_cell.angle_alpha   90.00
_cell.angle_beta   90.00
_cell.angle_gamma   90.00
#
_symmetry.space_group_name_H-M   'P 1'
#
loop_
_entity.id
_entity.type
_entity.pdbx_description
1 polymer ?
#
loop_
_entity_poly.entity_id
_entity_poly.type
_entity_poly.pdbx_seq_one_letter_code
_entity_poly.pdbx_strand_id
1 'polypeptide(L)'
;MVAHSIVHPAFADTKTLTGTWKLKRWVLEDVDTKEQKLSPFGERPAGYVFFSSGRIFVLITAEDRKPAEGADGQSAAFRSLYTYSGKYRLENDRFITKIDIAGDQNWVGSEQQRTYRVDGDTLIIESAPATQAGKTLRGILEWEREP
;
A
#
# COMPACT_ATOMS: atom_id res chain seq x y z
N MET A 1 37.74 10.38 -20.03
CA MET A 1 36.90 11.22 -19.15
C MET A 1 35.49 10.67 -19.22
N VAL A 2 35.08 9.84 -18.26
CA VAL A 2 33.77 9.18 -18.27
C VAL A 2 32.78 10.08 -17.55
N ALA A 3 31.89 10.72 -18.31
CA ALA A 3 30.83 11.54 -17.77
C ALA A 3 29.85 10.65 -16.99
N HIS A 4 29.89 10.74 -15.66
CA HIS A 4 28.87 10.15 -14.81
C HIS A 4 27.63 11.03 -14.92
N SER A 5 26.60 10.53 -15.59
CA SER A 5 25.28 11.16 -15.55
C SER A 5 24.70 10.98 -14.15
N ILE A 6 24.67 12.05 -13.39
CA ILE A 6 23.94 12.11 -12.12
C ILE A 6 22.46 12.19 -12.49
N VAL A 7 21.79 11.04 -12.46
CA VAL A 7 20.33 10.95 -12.57
C VAL A 7 19.77 11.62 -11.32
N HIS A 8 19.26 12.83 -11.46
CA HIS A 8 18.48 13.46 -10.41
C HIS A 8 17.11 12.77 -10.38
N PRO A 9 16.65 12.23 -9.23
CA PRO A 9 15.28 11.74 -9.15
C PRO A 9 14.35 12.92 -9.39
N ALA A 10 13.53 12.83 -10.44
CA ALA A 10 12.52 13.81 -10.75
C ALA A 10 11.60 13.98 -9.52
N PHE A 11 11.31 15.23 -9.15
CA PHE A 11 10.27 15.54 -8.18
C PHE A 11 9.00 14.76 -8.58
N ALA A 12 8.49 13.96 -7.66
CA ALA A 12 7.36 13.11 -7.98
C ALA A 12 6.12 13.96 -8.24
N ASP A 13 5.61 13.90 -9.47
CA ASP A 13 4.49 14.70 -9.92
C ASP A 13 3.18 14.14 -9.34
N THR A 14 2.50 14.93 -8.51
CA THR A 14 1.16 14.59 -8.00
C THR A 14 0.17 14.14 -9.08
N LYS A 15 0.33 14.64 -10.33
CA LYS A 15 -0.53 14.25 -11.45
C LYS A 15 -0.38 12.78 -11.82
N THR A 16 0.80 12.19 -11.66
CA THR A 16 1.01 10.78 -12.05
C THR A 16 0.38 9.83 -11.05
N LEU A 17 0.27 10.19 -9.77
CA LEU A 17 -0.32 9.35 -8.73
C LEU A 17 -1.86 9.49 -8.65
N THR A 18 -2.40 10.64 -9.04
CA THR A 18 -3.84 10.92 -9.04
C THR A 18 -4.59 9.91 -9.91
N GLY A 19 -5.74 9.44 -9.43
CA GLY A 19 -6.59 8.48 -10.13
C GLY A 19 -6.87 7.22 -9.31
N THR A 20 -7.41 6.22 -10.01
CA THR A 20 -7.80 4.93 -9.47
C THR A 20 -6.79 3.86 -9.85
N TRP A 21 -6.42 3.02 -8.90
CA TRP A 21 -5.49 1.93 -9.10
C TRP A 21 -6.05 0.64 -8.52
N LYS A 22 -6.05 -0.42 -9.31
CA LYS A 22 -6.50 -1.76 -8.95
C LYS A 22 -5.34 -2.62 -8.47
N LEU A 23 -5.51 -3.30 -7.34
CA LEU A 23 -4.49 -4.18 -6.80
C LEU A 23 -4.26 -5.38 -7.72
N LYS A 24 -2.99 -5.69 -7.99
CA LYS A 24 -2.57 -6.87 -8.74
C LYS A 24 -1.89 -7.90 -7.86
N ARG A 25 -1.06 -7.43 -6.92
CA ARG A 25 -0.24 -8.29 -6.07
C ARG A 25 0.12 -7.61 -4.77
N TRP A 26 0.20 -8.39 -3.69
CA TRP A 26 0.76 -7.96 -2.41
C TRP A 26 1.64 -9.06 -1.81
N VAL A 27 2.94 -8.77 -1.68
CA VAL A 27 3.91 -9.64 -1.00
C VAL A 27 4.51 -8.97 0.23
N LEU A 28 5.03 -9.79 1.13
CA LEU A 28 5.92 -9.35 2.20
C LEU A 28 7.35 -9.73 1.82
N GLU A 29 8.26 -8.78 1.88
CA GLU A 29 9.69 -9.00 1.66
C GLU A 29 10.45 -8.86 2.98
N ASP A 30 11.32 -9.82 3.28
CA ASP A 30 12.32 -9.70 4.33
C ASP A 30 13.41 -8.72 3.89
N VAL A 31 13.60 -7.64 4.67
CA VAL A 31 14.48 -6.55 4.28
C VAL A 31 15.95 -6.98 4.24
N ASP A 32 16.33 -7.97 5.06
CA ASP A 32 17.72 -8.42 5.18
C ASP A 32 18.03 -9.49 4.12
N THR A 33 17.16 -10.49 3.95
CA THR A 33 17.40 -11.61 3.03
C THR A 33 16.88 -11.39 1.61
N LYS A 34 15.99 -10.40 1.41
CA LYS A 34 15.22 -10.16 0.18
C LYS A 34 14.27 -11.29 -0.20
N GLU A 35 14.06 -12.26 0.69
CA GLU A 35 13.08 -13.33 0.47
C GLU A 35 11.67 -12.75 0.47
N GLN A 36 10.88 -13.10 -0.54
CA GLN A 36 9.49 -12.69 -0.66
C GLN A 36 8.54 -13.86 -0.37
N LYS A 37 7.47 -13.55 0.36
CA LYS A 37 6.37 -14.48 0.63
C LYS A 37 5.03 -13.81 0.38
N LEU A 38 4.00 -14.63 0.21
CA LEU A 38 2.62 -14.13 0.12
C LEU A 38 2.25 -13.35 1.38
N SER A 39 1.49 -12.27 1.17
CA SER A 39 0.87 -11.57 2.29
C SER A 39 -0.22 -12.43 2.92
N PRO A 40 -0.68 -12.11 4.15
CA PRO A 40 -1.85 -12.76 4.74
C PRO A 40 -3.16 -12.60 3.95
N PHE A 41 -3.16 -11.78 2.89
CA PHE A 41 -4.31 -11.53 2.02
C PHE A 41 -4.37 -12.48 0.82
N GLY A 42 -3.40 -13.38 0.69
CA GLY A 42 -3.39 -14.44 -0.31
C GLY A 42 -2.61 -14.11 -1.57
N GLU A 43 -2.74 -14.99 -2.57
CA GLU A 43 -2.08 -14.88 -3.87
C GLU A 43 -2.72 -13.79 -4.75
N ARG A 44 -4.05 -13.72 -4.78
CA ARG A 44 -4.84 -12.79 -5.60
C ARG A 44 -5.80 -11.95 -4.76
N PRO A 45 -5.29 -11.08 -3.87
CA PRO A 45 -6.14 -10.17 -3.12
C PRO A 45 -6.86 -9.19 -4.05
N ALA A 46 -8.06 -8.76 -3.65
CA ALA A 46 -8.81 -7.73 -4.36
C ALA A 46 -8.66 -6.39 -3.65
N GLY A 47 -8.54 -5.30 -4.40
CA GLY A 47 -8.49 -3.99 -3.77
C GLY A 47 -8.32 -2.84 -4.74
N TYR A 48 -8.53 -1.65 -4.22
CA TYR A 48 -8.34 -0.38 -4.90
C TYR A 48 -7.64 0.62 -4.00
N VAL A 49 -6.81 1.47 -4.61
CA VAL A 49 -6.34 2.71 -4.02
C VAL A 49 -6.71 3.88 -4.92
N PHE A 50 -7.27 4.92 -4.31
CA PHE A 50 -7.70 6.14 -4.98
C PHE A 50 -6.92 7.32 -4.42
N PHE A 51 -6.35 8.14 -5.31
CA PHE A 51 -5.73 9.42 -4.96
C PHE A 51 -6.52 10.53 -5.63
N SER A 52 -7.10 11.44 -4.85
CA SER A 52 -7.86 12.57 -5.39
C SER A 52 -7.87 13.75 -4.43
N SER A 53 -7.64 14.95 -4.96
CA SER A 53 -7.75 16.22 -4.21
C SER A 53 -7.06 16.22 -2.84
N GLY A 54 -5.86 15.63 -2.75
CA GLY A 54 -5.09 15.56 -1.50
C GLY A 54 -5.59 14.54 -0.48
N ARG A 55 -6.52 13.66 -0.85
CA ARG A 55 -7.00 12.53 -0.05
C ARG A 55 -6.70 11.21 -0.74
N ILE A 56 -6.37 10.21 0.09
CA ILE A 56 -6.22 8.81 -0.32
C ILE A 56 -7.35 7.97 0.26
N PHE A 57 -7.80 6.97 -0.49
CA PHE A 57 -8.67 5.89 0.00
C PHE A 57 -8.04 4.56 -0.37
N VAL A 58 -7.85 3.67 0.61
CA VAL A 58 -7.35 2.32 0.39
C VAL A 58 -8.42 1.34 0.84
N LEU A 59 -8.74 0.37 0.01
CA LEU A 59 -9.59 -0.76 0.34
C LEU A 59 -8.97 -2.02 -0.25
N ILE A 60 -8.59 -2.97 0.60
CA ILE A 60 -8.06 -4.26 0.20
C ILE A 60 -8.79 -5.34 1.00
N THR A 61 -9.12 -6.42 0.33
CA THR A 61 -9.74 -7.60 0.90
C THR A 61 -8.95 -8.84 0.51
N ALA A 62 -8.80 -9.78 1.45
CA ALA A 62 -8.16 -11.06 1.16
C ALA A 62 -8.93 -11.81 0.06
N GLU A 63 -8.23 -12.71 -0.64
CA GLU A 63 -8.88 -13.64 -1.55
C GLU A 63 -9.85 -14.58 -0.79
N ASP A 64 -10.80 -15.18 -1.53
CA ASP A 64 -11.73 -16.21 -1.03
C ASP A 64 -12.54 -15.85 0.23
N ARG A 65 -12.86 -14.55 0.42
CA ARG A 65 -13.73 -14.10 1.51
C ARG A 65 -15.12 -14.74 1.43
N LYS A 66 -15.60 -15.20 2.58
CA LYS A 66 -16.96 -15.73 2.76
C LYS A 66 -17.85 -14.70 3.46
N PRO A 67 -19.18 -14.76 3.27
CA PRO A 67 -20.12 -14.02 4.10
C PRO A 67 -19.84 -14.27 5.59
N ALA A 68 -19.93 -13.21 6.39
CA ALA A 68 -19.72 -13.31 7.83
C ALA A 68 -20.98 -13.85 8.52
N GLU A 69 -20.84 -14.96 9.24
CA GLU A 69 -21.90 -15.56 10.05
C GLU A 69 -21.50 -15.57 11.53
N GLY A 70 -22.40 -15.09 12.39
CA GLY A 70 -22.14 -14.98 13.82
C GLY A 70 -20.96 -14.07 14.18
N ALA A 71 -20.59 -14.05 15.46
CA ALA A 71 -19.52 -13.18 15.96
C ALA A 71 -18.13 -13.59 15.42
N ASP A 72 -17.86 -14.89 15.32
CA ASP A 72 -16.57 -15.39 14.84
C ASP A 72 -16.36 -15.07 13.36
N GLY A 73 -17.39 -15.25 12.52
CA GLY A 73 -17.36 -14.88 11.12
C GLY A 73 -17.15 -13.38 10.91
N GLN A 74 -17.77 -12.53 11.74
CA GLN A 74 -17.55 -11.08 11.70
C GLN A 74 -16.11 -10.70 12.05
N SER A 75 -15.53 -11.33 13.07
CA SER A 75 -14.12 -11.13 13.45
C SER A 75 -13.15 -11.54 12.34
N ALA A 76 -13.39 -12.70 11.71
CA ALA A 76 -12.61 -13.16 10.56
C ALA A 76 -12.75 -12.24 9.33
N ALA A 77 -13.96 -11.75 9.05
CA ALA A 77 -14.21 -10.79 7.97
C ALA A 77 -13.52 -9.44 8.21
N PHE A 78 -13.42 -9.01 9.47
CA PHE A 78 -12.67 -7.81 9.83
C PHE A 78 -11.16 -8.00 9.63
N ARG A 79 -10.58 -9.12 10.06
CA ARG A 79 -9.14 -9.42 9.90
C ARG A 79 -8.68 -9.56 8.45
N SER A 80 -9.60 -9.89 7.54
CA SER A 80 -9.34 -10.00 6.10
C SER A 80 -9.59 -8.69 5.33
N LEU A 81 -9.86 -7.59 6.04
CA LEU A 81 -10.08 -6.24 5.48
C LEU A 81 -8.90 -5.35 5.85
N TYR A 82 -8.37 -4.62 4.88
CA TYR A 82 -7.37 -3.58 5.09
C TYR A 82 -7.86 -2.30 4.42
N THR A 83 -8.26 -1.32 5.23
CA THR A 83 -8.82 -0.07 4.71
C THR A 83 -8.50 1.12 5.59
N TYR A 84 -8.19 2.23 4.94
CA TYR A 84 -8.04 3.52 5.59
C TYR A 84 -8.22 4.67 4.58
N SER A 85 -8.47 5.85 5.12
CA SER A 85 -8.45 7.11 4.39
C SER A 85 -7.79 8.20 5.24
N GLY A 86 -7.27 9.20 4.55
CA GLY A 86 -6.66 10.35 5.18
C GLY A 86 -6.22 11.38 4.16
N LYS A 87 -5.83 12.55 4.65
CA LYS A 87 -5.11 13.52 3.82
C LYS A 87 -3.71 12.98 3.56
N TYR A 88 -3.21 13.11 2.34
CA TYR A 88 -1.84 12.76 2.01
C TYR A 88 -1.05 13.97 1.52
N ARG A 89 0.26 13.93 1.75
CA ARG A 89 1.23 14.83 1.14
C ARG A 89 2.32 14.02 0.45
N LEU A 90 2.92 14.59 -0.58
CA LEU A 90 4.10 14.00 -1.22
C LEU A 90 5.36 14.64 -0.63
N GLU A 91 6.37 13.81 -0.43
CA GLU A 91 7.73 14.24 -0.11
C GLU A 91 8.67 13.39 -0.94
N ASN A 92 9.43 13.95 -1.89
CA ASN A 92 10.37 13.18 -2.72
C ASN A 92 9.71 11.92 -3.34
N ASP A 93 10.18 10.73 -2.94
CA ASP A 93 9.80 9.39 -3.40
C ASP A 93 8.71 8.71 -2.56
N ARG A 94 8.07 9.46 -1.65
CA ARG A 94 7.08 8.94 -0.70
C ARG A 94 5.83 9.79 -0.68
N PHE A 95 4.73 9.13 -0.33
CA PHE A 95 3.54 9.80 0.16
C PHE A 95 3.38 9.49 1.65
N ILE A 96 2.94 10.49 2.41
CA ILE A 96 2.66 10.37 3.83
C ILE A 96 1.18 10.66 4.03
N THR A 97 0.47 9.69 4.61
CA THR A 97 -0.97 9.79 4.89
C THR A 97 -1.17 10.07 6.36
N LYS A 98 -1.83 11.19 6.69
CA LYS A 98 -2.38 11.44 8.03
C LYS A 98 -3.76 10.80 8.10
N ILE A 99 -3.85 9.66 8.78
CA ILE A 99 -5.06 8.82 8.79
C ILE A 99 -6.12 9.44 9.71
N ASP A 100 -7.33 9.62 9.18
CA ASP A 100 -8.50 10.09 9.92
C ASP A 100 -9.64 9.05 9.98
N ILE A 101 -9.64 8.07 9.08
CA ILE A 101 -10.61 6.95 9.07
C ILE A 101 -9.86 5.65 8.78
N ALA A 102 -10.11 4.59 9.54
CA ALA A 102 -9.50 3.28 9.31
C ALA A 102 -10.41 2.14 9.77
N GLY A 103 -10.24 0.97 9.15
CA GLY A 103 -10.83 -0.27 9.66
C GLY A 103 -10.25 -0.62 11.03
N ASP A 104 -8.92 -0.58 11.17
CA ASP A 104 -8.22 -0.69 12.46
C ASP A 104 -8.12 0.68 13.13
N GLN A 105 -8.88 0.89 14.19
CA GLN A 105 -8.96 2.17 14.91
C GLN A 105 -7.60 2.62 15.47
N ASN A 106 -6.65 1.70 15.71
CA ASN A 106 -5.31 2.05 16.18
C ASN A 106 -4.52 2.90 15.18
N TRP A 107 -4.94 2.95 13.91
CA TRP A 107 -4.28 3.73 12.86
C TRP A 107 -4.73 5.19 12.84
N VAL A 108 -5.89 5.50 13.40
CA VAL A 108 -6.45 6.86 13.38
C VAL A 108 -5.54 7.81 14.16
N GLY A 109 -5.20 8.93 13.54
CA GLY A 109 -4.25 9.91 14.08
C GLY A 109 -2.78 9.59 13.79
N SER A 110 -2.43 8.42 13.26
CA SER A 110 -1.06 8.10 12.86
C SER A 110 -0.68 8.73 11.51
N GLU A 111 0.63 8.83 11.26
CA GLU A 111 1.16 9.09 9.92
C GLU A 111 1.72 7.79 9.33
N GLN A 112 1.24 7.42 8.15
CA GLN A 112 1.70 6.26 7.41
C GLN A 112 2.50 6.70 6.19
N GLN A 113 3.80 6.43 6.23
CA GLN A 113 4.69 6.67 5.10
C GLN A 113 4.72 5.45 4.17
N ARG A 114 4.66 5.71 2.86
CA ARG A 114 4.88 4.71 1.82
C ARG A 114 5.80 5.29 0.75
N THR A 115 6.81 4.53 0.32
CA THR A 115 7.53 4.86 -0.91
C THR A 115 6.72 4.39 -2.11
N TYR A 116 6.88 5.04 -3.26
CA TYR A 116 6.16 4.66 -4.45
C TYR A 116 6.95 4.92 -5.74
N ARG A 117 6.59 4.17 -6.78
CA ARG A 117 7.11 4.35 -8.14
C ARG A 117 5.97 4.15 -9.15
N VAL A 118 5.81 5.10 -10.06
CA VAL A 118 4.89 4.99 -11.19
C VAL A 118 5.69 4.72 -12.47
N ASP A 119 5.25 3.74 -13.24
CA ASP A 119 5.83 3.33 -14.52
C ASP A 119 4.70 3.05 -15.51
N GLY A 120 4.33 4.07 -16.30
CA GLY A 120 3.13 4.05 -17.14
C GLY A 120 1.87 3.80 -16.31
N ASP A 121 1.23 2.66 -16.56
CA ASP A 121 0.02 2.19 -15.88
C ASP A 121 0.31 1.27 -14.69
N THR A 122 1.57 1.11 -14.30
CA THR A 122 1.96 0.35 -13.10
C THR A 122 2.33 1.29 -11.97
N LEU A 123 1.78 1.04 -10.79
CA LEU A 123 2.17 1.69 -9.53
C LEU A 123 2.69 0.63 -8.57
N ILE A 124 3.89 0.86 -8.04
CA ILE A 124 4.45 0.07 -6.94
C ILE A 124 4.42 0.92 -5.68
N ILE A 125 3.86 0.38 -4.60
CA ILE A 125 3.83 1.01 -3.27
C ILE A 125 4.53 0.08 -2.29
N GLU A 126 5.44 0.63 -1.50
CA GLU A 126 6.10 -0.13 -0.43
C GLU A 126 5.83 0.48 0.95
N SER A 127 5.63 -0.38 1.94
CA SER A 127 5.52 0.06 3.33
C SER A 127 6.87 0.42 3.92
N ALA A 128 6.86 1.28 4.94
CA ALA A 128 7.99 1.36 5.85
C ALA A 128 8.28 -0.05 6.44
N PRO A 129 9.56 -0.42 6.61
CA PRO A 129 9.93 -1.65 7.30
C PRO A 129 9.36 -1.69 8.72
N ALA A 130 8.87 -2.86 9.13
CA ALA A 130 8.39 -3.10 10.48
C ALA A 130 8.89 -4.45 11.00
N THR A 131 9.29 -4.49 12.27
CA THR A 131 9.71 -5.72 12.93
C THR A 131 8.49 -6.54 13.32
N GLN A 132 8.41 -7.78 12.83
CA GLN A 132 7.37 -8.74 13.15
C GLN A 132 8.01 -10.10 13.43
N ALA A 133 7.77 -10.65 14.62
CA ALA A 133 8.30 -11.96 15.04
C ALA A 133 9.82 -12.13 14.80
N GLY A 134 10.60 -11.07 15.07
CA GLY A 134 12.06 -11.07 14.92
C GLY A 134 12.57 -10.85 13.49
N LYS A 135 11.70 -10.69 12.50
CA LYS A 135 12.07 -10.33 11.12
C LYS A 135 11.68 -8.89 10.81
N THR A 136 12.50 -8.18 10.04
CA THR A 136 12.15 -6.86 9.52
C THR A 136 11.51 -7.02 8.14
N LEU A 137 10.21 -6.80 8.05
CA LEU A 137 9.45 -7.02 6.83
C LEU A 137 8.96 -5.68 6.25
N ARG A 138 8.89 -5.59 4.92
CA ARG A 138 8.15 -4.54 4.20
C ARG A 138 7.08 -5.16 3.30
N GLY A 139 5.93 -4.51 3.20
CA GLY A 139 4.93 -4.86 2.20
C GLY A 139 5.26 -4.22 0.86
N ILE A 140 5.19 -4.98 -0.23
CA ILE A 140 5.33 -4.49 -1.60
C ILE A 140 4.02 -4.80 -2.32
N LEU A 141 3.37 -3.76 -2.83
CA LEU A 141 2.08 -3.83 -3.49
C LEU A 141 2.21 -3.30 -4.92
N GLU A 142 1.80 -4.12 -5.87
CA GLU A 142 1.75 -3.76 -7.30
C GLU A 142 0.30 -3.48 -7.68
N TRP A 143 0.11 -2.36 -8.34
CA TRP A 143 -1.18 -1.85 -8.76
C TRP A 143 -1.16 -1.51 -10.25
N GLU A 144 -2.31 -1.62 -10.88
CA GLU A 144 -2.54 -1.26 -12.28
C GLU A 144 -3.52 -0.09 -12.34
N ARG A 145 -3.26 0.90 -13.18
CA ARG A 145 -4.15 2.04 -13.38
C ARG A 145 -5.49 1.55 -13.93
N GLU A 146 -6.58 1.97 -13.32
CA GLU A 146 -7.91 1.76 -13.88
C GLU A 146 -8.25 2.94 -14.81
N PRO A 147 -8.66 2.68 -16.07
CA PRO A 147 -8.98 3.72 -17.05
C PRO A 147 -10.07 4.71 -16.63
#